data_AF-A0A382RQ30-F1
#
_entry.id   AF-A0A382RQ30-F1
#
_cell.length_a   1.000
_cell.length_b   1.000
_cell.length_c   1.000
_cell.angle_alpha   90.00
_cell.angle_beta   90.00
_cell.angle_gamma   90.00
#
_symmetry.space_group_name_H-M   'P 1'
#
loop_
_entity.id
_entity.type
_entity.pdbx_description
1 polymer ?
#
loop_
_entity_poly.entity_id
_entity_poly.type
_entity_poly.pdbx_seq_one_letter_code
_entity_poly.pdbx_strand_id
1 'polypeptide(L)'
;MKILTILIFCFPILAQQVERDMVILEIGTGTWCTYCPGAAMGADDLIENGHDVAVIEYHNGDDYANSYSESRIDYYDITGFPTAIFDGVELYVGGSHSNSMYSTYLPIYELRKSILSSFVITMNIDDAEQGFFAAITVEKVAETSSENIV
;
A
#
# COMPACT_ATOMS: atom_id res chain seq x y z
N MET A 1 13.65 52.27 24.46
CA MET A 1 13.16 50.89 24.68
C MET A 1 12.04 50.63 23.69
N LYS A 2 12.30 49.87 22.61
CA LYS A 2 11.26 49.44 21.67
C LYS A 2 10.65 48.16 22.22
N ILE A 3 9.39 48.22 22.61
CA ILE A 3 8.61 47.06 23.07
C ILE A 3 8.30 46.24 21.81
N LEU A 4 8.92 45.09 21.67
CA LEU A 4 8.64 44.12 20.61
C LEU A 4 7.48 43.25 21.08
N THR A 5 6.26 43.58 20.64
CA THR A 5 5.06 42.78 20.92
C THR A 5 5.09 41.52 20.06
N ILE A 6 5.36 40.36 20.67
CA ILE A 6 5.22 39.05 20.01
C ILE A 6 3.74 38.70 20.00
N LEU A 7 3.11 38.74 18.82
CA LEU A 7 1.77 38.19 18.61
C LEU A 7 1.89 36.65 18.65
N ILE A 8 1.45 36.03 19.75
CA ILE A 8 1.24 34.59 19.80
C ILE A 8 -0.06 34.31 19.05
N PHE A 9 0.05 33.89 17.79
CA PHE A 9 -1.07 33.38 17.01
C PHE A 9 -1.32 31.94 17.49
N CYS A 10 -2.32 31.76 18.35
CA CYS A 10 -2.82 30.45 18.72
C CYS A 10 -3.58 29.90 17.50
N PHE A 11 -2.86 29.27 16.57
CA PHE A 11 -3.49 28.52 15.49
C PHE A 11 -4.25 27.36 16.13
N PRO A 12 -5.59 27.26 16.02
CA PRO A 12 -6.27 26.04 16.37
C PRO A 12 -5.64 24.89 15.57
N ILE A 13 -5.33 23.80 16.25
CA ILE A 13 -4.94 22.54 15.60
C ILE A 13 -6.17 22.08 14.80
N LEU A 14 -6.22 22.47 13.53
CA LEU A 14 -7.25 22.00 12.61
C LEU A 14 -6.91 20.54 12.29
N ALA A 15 -7.93 19.68 12.33
CA ALA A 15 -7.83 18.30 11.91
C ALA A 15 -7.37 18.27 10.44
N GLN A 16 -6.10 17.95 10.21
CA GLN A 16 -5.46 17.98 8.89
C GLN A 16 -5.13 16.56 8.47
N GLN A 17 -5.40 16.26 7.19
CA GLN A 17 -4.95 15.00 6.59
C GLN A 17 -3.42 14.94 6.58
N VAL A 18 -2.88 13.73 6.67
CA VAL A 18 -1.45 13.46 6.71
C VAL A 18 -0.97 12.85 5.40
N GLU A 19 0.32 12.98 5.11
CA GLU A 19 0.96 12.25 4.02
C GLU A 19 0.80 10.74 4.24
N ARG A 20 0.70 10.00 3.14
CA ARG A 20 0.62 8.54 3.19
C ARG A 20 2.00 7.97 3.46
N ASP A 21 2.13 7.06 4.43
CA ASP A 21 3.41 6.42 4.72
C ASP A 21 3.81 5.43 3.62
N MET A 22 2.91 4.52 3.23
CA MET A 22 3.16 3.54 2.16
C MET A 22 1.98 3.40 1.22
N VAL A 23 2.25 3.04 -0.04
CA VAL A 23 1.25 2.54 -0.98
C VAL A 23 1.22 1.02 -0.88
N ILE A 24 0.02 0.43 -0.73
CA ILE A 24 -0.12 -1.03 -0.76
C ILE A 24 -0.11 -1.49 -2.21
N LEU A 25 0.76 -2.43 -2.58
CA LEU A 25 0.80 -3.08 -3.89
C LEU A 25 0.48 -4.57 -3.74
N GLU A 26 -0.75 -4.93 -4.09
CA GLU A 26 -1.24 -6.31 -4.08
C GLU A 26 -1.17 -6.89 -5.49
N ILE A 27 -0.57 -8.08 -5.67
CA ILE A 27 -0.40 -8.69 -6.99
C ILE A 27 -0.97 -10.10 -7.01
N GLY A 28 -2.01 -10.34 -7.82
CA GLY A 28 -2.41 -11.70 -8.17
C GLY A 28 -1.38 -12.33 -9.10
N THR A 29 -0.80 -13.47 -8.71
CA THR A 29 0.31 -14.13 -9.43
C THR A 29 0.22 -15.67 -9.39
N GLY A 30 1.20 -16.33 -10.00
CA GLY A 30 1.42 -17.77 -9.92
C GLY A 30 2.73 -18.18 -10.59
N THR A 31 3.38 -19.23 -10.11
CA THR A 31 4.65 -19.73 -10.64
C THR A 31 4.53 -20.28 -12.07
N TRP A 32 3.32 -20.70 -12.47
CA TRP A 32 2.99 -21.15 -13.83
C TRP A 32 2.79 -19.99 -14.83
N CYS A 33 2.73 -18.74 -14.35
CA CYS A 33 2.39 -17.58 -15.15
C CYS A 33 3.62 -16.99 -15.86
N THR A 34 3.68 -17.17 -17.18
CA THR A 34 4.79 -16.71 -18.03
C THR A 34 5.09 -15.21 -17.92
N TYR A 35 4.08 -14.37 -17.67
CA TYR A 35 4.21 -12.91 -17.64
C TYR A 35 4.34 -12.33 -16.23
N CYS A 36 4.19 -13.14 -15.19
CA CYS A 36 4.26 -12.72 -13.80
C CYS A 36 5.67 -12.27 -13.35
N PRO A 37 6.80 -12.78 -13.92
CA PRO A 37 8.12 -12.28 -13.56
C PRO A 37 8.28 -10.75 -13.71
N GLY A 38 7.67 -10.16 -14.74
CA GLY A 38 7.72 -8.71 -14.95
C GLY A 38 7.04 -7.90 -13.86
N ALA A 39 5.93 -8.42 -13.31
CA ALA A 39 5.20 -7.79 -12.22
C ALA A 39 6.02 -7.84 -10.92
N ALA A 40 6.58 -9.01 -10.59
CA ALA A 40 7.49 -9.17 -9.45
C ALA A 40 8.70 -8.23 -9.54
N MET A 41 9.38 -8.20 -10.70
CA MET A 41 10.48 -7.24 -10.95
C MET A 41 10.04 -5.77 -10.83
N GLY A 42 8.82 -5.44 -11.25
CA GLY A 42 8.29 -4.08 -11.11
C GLY A 42 8.06 -3.68 -9.65
N ALA A 43 7.65 -4.63 -8.81
CA ALA A 43 7.50 -4.42 -7.37
C ALA A 43 8.85 -4.30 -6.66
N ASP A 44 9.79 -5.19 -6.98
CA ASP A 44 11.17 -5.12 -6.48
C ASP A 44 11.84 -3.80 -6.87
N ASP A 45 11.73 -3.39 -8.14
CA ASP A 45 12.30 -2.12 -8.61
C ASP A 45 11.71 -0.90 -7.89
N LEU A 46 10.43 -0.92 -7.50
CA LEU A 46 9.87 0.16 -6.67
C LEU A 46 10.61 0.25 -5.34
N ILE A 47 10.81 -0.87 -4.65
CA ILE A 47 11.52 -0.94 -3.38
C ILE A 47 13.00 -0.52 -3.57
N GLU A 48 13.67 -1.07 -4.58
CA GLU A 48 15.09 -0.79 -4.85
C GLU A 48 15.34 0.68 -5.23
N ASN A 49 14.38 1.34 -5.87
CA ASN A 49 14.45 2.77 -6.17
C ASN A 49 14.00 3.68 -5.00
N GLY A 50 13.75 3.10 -3.82
CA GLY A 50 13.49 3.85 -2.59
C GLY A 50 12.06 4.35 -2.44
N HIS A 51 11.10 3.73 -3.13
CA HIS A 51 9.68 4.06 -2.99
C HIS A 51 9.07 3.36 -1.77
N ASP A 52 8.20 4.06 -1.05
CA ASP A 52 7.51 3.54 0.13
C ASP A 52 6.33 2.65 -0.31
N VAL A 53 6.62 1.41 -0.69
CA VAL A 53 5.62 0.43 -1.12
C VAL A 53 5.62 -0.79 -0.20
N ALA A 54 4.42 -1.24 0.18
CA ALA A 54 4.23 -2.51 0.87
C ALA A 54 3.64 -3.53 -0.11
N VAL A 55 4.43 -4.53 -0.49
CA VAL A 55 4.10 -5.50 -1.54
C VAL A 55 3.52 -6.77 -0.93
N ILE A 56 2.43 -7.28 -1.52
CA ILE A 56 1.84 -8.58 -1.17
C ILE A 56 1.52 -9.33 -2.46
N GLU A 57 1.94 -10.59 -2.57
CA GLU A 57 1.63 -11.44 -3.72
C GLU A 57 0.66 -12.56 -3.35
N TYR A 58 -0.44 -12.65 -4.10
CA TYR A 58 -1.46 -13.68 -3.95
C TYR A 58 -1.29 -14.72 -5.05
N HIS A 59 -0.68 -15.83 -4.69
CA HIS A 59 -0.53 -16.98 -5.56
C HIS A 59 -1.85 -17.75 -5.74
N ASN A 60 -2.10 -18.22 -6.96
CA ASN A 60 -3.18 -19.14 -7.30
C ASN A 60 -2.64 -20.35 -8.08
N GLY A 61 -3.20 -21.54 -7.83
CA GLY A 61 -2.94 -22.73 -8.65
C GLY A 61 -1.52 -23.29 -8.58
N ASP A 62 -0.74 -22.95 -7.56
CA ASP A 62 0.61 -23.49 -7.31
C ASP A 62 0.86 -23.79 -5.82
N ASP A 63 2.09 -24.17 -5.48
CA ASP A 63 2.48 -24.57 -4.12
C ASP A 63 2.48 -23.41 -3.09
N TYR A 64 2.40 -22.16 -3.53
CA TYR A 64 2.31 -20.97 -2.67
C TYR A 64 0.87 -20.49 -2.49
N ALA A 65 -0.07 -21.01 -3.28
CA ALA A 65 -1.48 -20.71 -3.15
C ALA A 65 -2.02 -21.22 -1.81
N ASN A 66 -2.89 -20.43 -1.18
CA ASN A 66 -3.55 -20.76 0.06
C ASN A 66 -4.92 -20.08 0.14
N SER A 67 -5.75 -20.45 1.11
CA SER A 67 -7.12 -19.92 1.23
C SER A 67 -7.21 -18.40 1.36
N TYR A 68 -6.18 -17.75 1.91
CA TYR A 68 -6.14 -16.29 2.05
C TYR A 68 -5.83 -15.62 0.71
N SER A 69 -4.88 -16.16 -0.06
CA SER A 69 -4.61 -15.72 -1.42
C SER A 69 -5.84 -15.86 -2.31
N GLU A 70 -6.50 -17.02 -2.30
CA GLU A 70 -7.72 -17.27 -3.07
C GLU A 70 -8.85 -16.31 -2.68
N SER A 71 -9.07 -16.10 -1.37
CA SER A 71 -10.09 -15.16 -0.90
C SER A 71 -9.81 -13.73 -1.36
N ARG A 72 -8.54 -13.34 -1.52
CA ARG A 72 -8.18 -11.99 -1.93
C ARG A 72 -8.25 -11.81 -3.44
N ILE A 73 -7.92 -12.86 -4.20
CA ILE A 73 -8.16 -12.95 -5.64
C ILE A 73 -9.65 -12.82 -5.96
N ASP A 74 -10.50 -13.55 -5.22
CA ASP A 74 -11.95 -13.47 -5.34
C ASP A 74 -12.47 -12.08 -4.95
N TYR A 75 -11.96 -11.48 -3.87
CA TYR A 75 -12.36 -10.14 -3.43
C TYR A 75 -12.16 -9.05 -4.50
N TYR A 76 -11.07 -9.16 -5.27
CA TYR A 76 -10.75 -8.23 -6.36
C TYR A 76 -11.29 -8.67 -7.73
N ASP A 77 -12.02 -9.78 -7.81
CA ASP A 77 -12.47 -10.39 -9.06
C ASP A 77 -11.31 -10.58 -10.08
N ILE A 78 -10.13 -11.00 -9.60
CA ILE A 78 -8.95 -11.18 -10.46
C ILE A 78 -9.18 -12.37 -11.40
N THR A 79 -9.30 -12.07 -12.69
CA THR A 79 -9.51 -13.07 -13.75
C THR A 79 -8.29 -13.26 -14.65
N GLY A 80 -7.24 -12.45 -14.48
CA GLY A 80 -6.02 -12.48 -15.28
C GLY A 80 -4.76 -12.36 -14.43
N PHE A 81 -3.70 -13.07 -14.81
CA PHE A 81 -2.42 -13.09 -14.09
C PHE A 81 -1.26 -12.63 -15.00
N PRO A 82 -0.41 -11.69 -14.55
CA PRO A 82 -0.50 -10.98 -13.27
C PRO A 82 -1.55 -9.87 -13.31
N THR A 83 -2.08 -9.50 -12.15
CA THR A 83 -2.83 -8.25 -11.94
C THR A 83 -2.28 -7.55 -10.71
N ALA A 84 -1.79 -6.32 -10.87
CA ALA A 84 -1.34 -5.46 -9.78
C ALA A 84 -2.45 -4.50 -9.37
N ILE A 85 -2.62 -4.30 -8.06
CA ILE A 85 -3.64 -3.44 -7.46
C ILE A 85 -2.96 -2.52 -6.44
N PHE A 86 -3.05 -1.21 -6.65
CA PHE A 86 -2.48 -0.20 -5.78
C PHE A 86 -3.56 0.41 -4.86
N ASP A 87 -3.32 0.39 -3.56
CA ASP A 87 -4.25 0.80 -2.49
C ASP A 87 -5.64 0.14 -2.58
N GLY A 88 -5.76 -1.02 -3.23
CA GLY A 88 -7.04 -1.65 -3.49
C GLY A 88 -7.95 -0.91 -4.50
N VAL A 89 -7.43 0.08 -5.23
CA VAL A 89 -8.23 0.96 -6.11
C VAL A 89 -7.74 0.98 -7.55
N GLU A 90 -6.46 1.20 -7.79
CA GLU A 90 -5.92 1.31 -9.16
C GLU A 90 -5.37 -0.04 -9.62
N LEU A 91 -5.92 -0.58 -10.70
CA LEU A 91 -5.55 -1.90 -11.22
C LEU A 91 -4.76 -1.81 -12.52
N TYR A 92 -3.76 -2.66 -12.65
CA TYR A 92 -3.06 -2.92 -13.90
C TYR A 92 -3.00 -4.42 -14.16
N VAL A 93 -3.65 -4.87 -15.24
CA VAL A 93 -3.62 -6.26 -15.69
C VAL A 93 -2.54 -6.45 -16.73
N GLY A 94 -1.70 -7.46 -16.53
CA GLY A 94 -0.64 -7.84 -17.45
C GLY A 94 0.75 -7.64 -16.86
N GLY A 95 1.71 -8.29 -17.51
CA GLY A 95 3.10 -8.27 -17.12
C GLY A 95 3.99 -8.53 -18.31
N SER A 96 5.19 -9.03 -18.04
CA SER A 96 6.21 -9.28 -19.04
C SER A 96 7.03 -10.50 -18.63
N HIS A 97 7.44 -11.29 -19.60
CA HIS A 97 8.25 -12.47 -19.32
C HIS A 97 9.66 -12.12 -18.83
N SER A 98 10.21 -10.98 -19.25
CA SER A 98 11.63 -10.68 -19.10
C SER A 98 11.96 -9.21 -18.85
N ASN A 99 10.96 -8.32 -18.77
CA ASN A 99 11.17 -6.90 -18.53
C ASN A 99 10.38 -6.48 -17.30
N SER A 100 10.96 -5.61 -16.49
CA SER A 100 10.28 -5.04 -15.33
C SER A 100 9.08 -4.17 -15.73
N MET A 101 8.03 -4.22 -14.92
CA MET A 101 6.86 -3.34 -15.02
C MET A 101 7.08 -1.98 -14.34
N TYR A 102 8.26 -1.67 -13.81
CA TYR A 102 8.55 -0.44 -13.05
C TYR A 102 8.09 0.85 -13.76
N SER A 103 8.38 1.00 -15.05
CA SER A 103 7.97 2.20 -15.82
C SER A 103 6.44 2.37 -15.91
N THR A 104 5.70 1.28 -15.76
CA THR A 104 4.23 1.27 -15.70
C THR A 104 3.73 1.50 -14.27
N TYR A 105 4.39 0.91 -13.27
CA TYR A 105 3.97 0.98 -11.87
C TYR A 105 4.30 2.32 -11.21
N LEU A 106 5.44 2.92 -11.53
CA LEU A 106 5.86 4.20 -10.96
C LEU A 106 4.81 5.31 -11.05
N PRO A 107 4.21 5.64 -12.21
CA PRO A 107 3.19 6.68 -12.27
C PRO A 107 1.92 6.35 -11.47
N ILE A 108 1.57 5.06 -11.32
CA ILE A 108 0.43 4.64 -10.50
C ILE A 108 0.76 4.82 -9.02
N TYR A 109 1.94 4.37 -8.59
CA TYR A 109 2.46 4.58 -7.25
C TYR A 109 2.47 6.07 -6.89
N GLU A 110 3.04 6.94 -7.72
CA GLU A 110 3.13 8.38 -7.44
C GLU A 110 1.75 9.02 -7.32
N LEU A 111 0.80 8.61 -8.17
CA LEU A 111 -0.60 9.04 -8.05
C LEU A 111 -1.17 8.66 -6.68
N ARG A 112 -1.00 7.42 -6.25
CA ARG A 112 -1.50 6.92 -4.96
C ARG A 112 -0.82 7.56 -3.76
N LYS A 113 0.51 7.68 -3.80
CA LYS A 113 1.34 8.28 -2.74
C LYS A 113 0.97 9.74 -2.47
N SER A 114 0.56 10.48 -3.50
CA SER A 114 0.14 11.89 -3.39
C SER A 114 -1.22 12.11 -2.70
N ILE A 115 -2.00 11.04 -2.46
CA ILE A 115 -3.32 11.15 -1.81
C ILE A 115 -3.14 11.14 -0.29
N LEU A 116 -3.50 12.27 0.33
CA LEU A 116 -3.47 12.43 1.78
C LEU A 116 -4.46 11.49 2.48
N SER A 117 -4.11 11.06 3.68
CA SER A 117 -4.91 10.18 4.53
C SER A 117 -5.56 10.96 5.68
N SER A 118 -6.82 10.65 5.97
CA SER A 118 -7.49 11.11 7.20
C SER A 118 -7.18 10.24 8.41
N PHE A 119 -6.35 9.21 8.24
CA PHE A 119 -5.98 8.24 9.27
C PHE A 119 -4.47 8.08 9.40
N VAL A 120 -4.00 7.93 10.62
CA VAL A 120 -2.66 7.42 10.94
C VAL A 120 -2.83 5.99 11.43
N ILE A 121 -2.05 5.06 10.87
CA ILE A 121 -2.00 3.67 11.33
C ILE A 121 -0.60 3.42 11.87
N THR A 122 -0.50 3.00 13.12
CA THR A 122 0.77 2.62 13.75
C THR A 122 0.72 1.16 14.13
N MET A 123 1.76 0.42 13.77
CA MET A 123 1.95 -0.97 14.17
C MET A 123 3.21 -1.07 15.03
N ASN A 124 3.07 -1.55 16.25
CA ASN A 124 4.18 -1.89 17.12
C ASN A 124 4.25 -3.42 17.23
N ILE A 125 5.41 -3.99 16.91
CA ILE A 125 5.64 -5.43 16.96
C ILE A 125 6.66 -5.72 18.05
N ASP A 126 6.27 -6.51 19.05
CA ASP A 126 7.13 -6.96 20.12
C ASP A 126 7.42 -8.46 19.98
N ASP A 127 8.69 -8.84 20.10
CA ASP A 127 9.12 -10.24 20.18
C ASP A 127 8.63 -10.85 21.51
N ALA A 128 7.87 -11.93 21.43
CA ALA A 128 7.42 -12.71 22.58
C ALA A 128 8.04 -14.11 22.55
N GLU A 129 8.11 -14.78 23.70
CA GLU A 129 8.66 -16.15 23.79
C GLU A 129 7.99 -17.18 22.86
N GLN A 130 6.78 -16.89 22.36
CA GLN A 130 6.01 -17.76 21.47
C GLN A 130 5.54 -17.06 20.17
N GLY A 131 6.28 -16.06 19.67
CA GLY A 131 5.98 -15.41 18.40
C GLY A 131 6.07 -13.89 18.49
N PHE A 132 5.16 -13.19 17.80
CA PHE A 132 5.13 -11.74 17.77
C PHE A 132 3.79 -11.23 18.31
N PHE A 133 3.83 -10.18 19.11
CA PHE A 133 2.65 -9.41 19.48
C PHE A 133 2.61 -8.13 18.64
N ALA A 134 1.59 -7.97 17.81
CA ALA A 134 1.39 -6.76 17.02
C ALA A 134 0.25 -5.92 17.60
N ALA A 135 0.56 -4.72 18.10
CA ALA A 135 -0.42 -3.71 18.48
C ALA A 135 -0.63 -2.74 17.33
N ILE A 136 -1.85 -2.68 16.80
CA ILE A 136 -2.24 -1.77 15.72
C ILE A 136 -3.15 -0.68 16.31
N THR A 137 -2.75 0.57 16.13
CA THR A 137 -3.54 1.75 16.48
C THR A 137 -3.96 2.47 15.21
N VAL A 138 -5.24 2.80 15.08
CA VAL A 138 -5.79 3.61 13.99
C VAL A 138 -6.35 4.90 14.58
N GLU A 139 -5.80 6.04 14.18
CA GLU A 139 -6.23 7.36 14.66
C GLU A 139 -6.87 8.15 13.51
N LYS A 140 -8.11 8.62 13.68
CA LYS A 140 -8.74 9.56 12.74
C LYS A 140 -8.23 10.97 13.04
N VAL A 141 -7.43 11.54 12.13
CA VAL A 141 -6.77 12.84 12.28
C VAL A 141 -7.44 13.97 11.48
N ALA A 142 -8.36 13.62 10.57
CA ALA A 142 -9.15 14.57 9.78
C ALA A 142 -10.54 14.02 9.45
N GLU A 143 -11.43 14.88 8.96
CA GLU A 143 -12.70 14.41 8.41
C GLU A 143 -12.49 13.54 7.17
N THR A 144 -13.43 12.65 6.91
CA THR A 144 -13.40 11.74 5.76
C THR A 144 -14.82 11.47 5.28
N SER A 145 -14.96 11.30 3.97
CA SER A 145 -16.18 10.82 3.33
C SER A 145 -16.17 9.30 3.14
N SER A 146 -15.19 8.57 3.69
CA SER A 146 -15.15 7.12 3.61
C SER A 146 -16.35 6.51 4.35
N GLU A 147 -17.07 5.64 3.66
CA GLU A 147 -18.13 4.82 4.23
C GLU A 147 -17.52 3.50 4.74
N ASN A 148 -18.08 2.88 5.79
CA ASN A 148 -17.57 1.66 6.46
C ASN A 148 -16.32 1.82 7.35
N ILE A 149 -16.21 2.92 8.07
CA ILE A 149 -15.26 3.08 9.17
C ILE A 149 -15.94 2.52 10.42
N VAL A 150 -15.58 1.29 10.83
CA VAL A 150 -16.13 0.65 12.04
C VAL A 150 -15.45 1.20 13.28
#